data_AF-K9SJ26-F1
#
_entry.id   AF-K9SJ26-F1
#
_cell.length_a   1.000
_cell.length_b   1.000
_cell.length_c   1.000
_cell.angle_alpha   90.00
_cell.angle_beta   90.00
_cell.angle_gamma   90.00
#
_symmetry.space_group_name_H-M   'P 1'
#
loop_
_entity.id
_entity.type
_entity.pdbx_description
1 polymer ?
#
loop_
_entity_poly.entity_id
_entity_poly.type
_entity_poly.pdbx_seq_one_letter_code
_entity_poly.pdbx_strand_id
1 'polypeptide(L)'
;MFEVRNMDANNNRLLAYMQEQSPEALAEVAQSISPEVRQIISQNIQSLVGVLPPQHFDISITTDRENLSSLLGSAMMTGYFLKGMETRMVLEQSFAVSSQPVTETKDDINETQLGLEVDAEQSEKPE
;
A
#
# COMPACT_ATOMS: atom_id res chain seq x y z
N MET A 1 -24.41 0.28 8.02
CA MET A 1 -25.14 -0.73 7.24
C MET A 1 -25.35 -0.14 5.85
N PHE A 2 -24.64 -0.64 4.84
CA PHE A 2 -24.75 -0.10 3.48
C PHE A 2 -25.89 -0.81 2.76
N GLU A 3 -26.96 -0.07 2.45
CA GLU A 3 -28.01 -0.55 1.57
C GLU A 3 -27.45 -0.61 0.15
N VAL A 4 -27.16 -1.83 -0.31
CA VAL A 4 -26.90 -2.10 -1.73
C VAL A 4 -28.21 -1.88 -2.46
N ARG A 5 -28.36 -0.67 -3.02
CA ARG A 5 -29.50 -0.30 -3.84
C ARG A 5 -29.53 -1.27 -5.03
N ASN A 6 -30.61 -2.05 -5.11
CA ASN A 6 -30.85 -3.10 -6.08
C ASN A 6 -30.36 -2.69 -7.47
N MET A 7 -29.21 -3.25 -7.87
CA MET A 7 -28.53 -2.89 -9.11
C MET A 7 -29.14 -3.78 -10.17
N ASP A 8 -30.19 -3.26 -10.83
CA ASP A 8 -30.96 -4.00 -11.81
C ASP A 8 -30.03 -4.72 -12.77
N ALA A 9 -30.11 -6.03 -12.66
CA ALA A 9 -29.41 -7.00 -13.44
C ALA A 9 -29.34 -6.63 -14.95
N ASN A 10 -30.42 -6.03 -15.46
CA ASN A 10 -30.56 -5.68 -16.87
C ASN A 10 -29.67 -4.49 -17.33
N ASN A 11 -28.87 -3.87 -16.44
CA ASN A 11 -28.04 -2.70 -16.74
C ASN A 11 -26.57 -2.82 -16.28
N ASN A 12 -26.01 -4.04 -16.22
CA ASN A 12 -24.58 -4.21 -15.92
C ASN A 12 -23.68 -3.82 -17.12
N ARG A 13 -23.45 -2.51 -17.26
CA ARG A 13 -22.64 -1.90 -18.33
C ARG A 13 -21.19 -2.38 -18.33
N LEU A 14 -20.65 -2.76 -17.17
CA LEU A 14 -19.29 -3.28 -17.05
C LEU A 14 -19.19 -4.69 -17.64
N LEU A 15 -20.18 -5.54 -17.38
CA LEU A 15 -20.24 -6.88 -17.98
C LEU A 15 -20.36 -6.79 -19.50
N ALA A 16 -21.22 -5.90 -20.01
CA ALA A 16 -21.35 -5.65 -21.45
C ALA A 16 -20.02 -5.18 -22.06
N TYR A 17 -19.37 -4.20 -21.41
CA TYR A 17 -18.06 -3.71 -21.84
C TYR A 17 -16.98 -4.81 -21.87
N MET A 18 -16.91 -5.66 -20.85
CA MET A 18 -15.96 -6.78 -20.79
C MET A 18 -16.22 -7.84 -21.87
N GLN A 19 -17.48 -8.09 -22.23
CA GLN A 19 -17.86 -9.01 -23.31
C GLN A 19 -17.52 -8.48 -24.70
N GLU A 20 -17.48 -7.15 -24.85
CA GLU A 20 -17.12 -6.47 -26.10
C GLU A 20 -15.59 -6.30 -26.28
N GLN A 21 -14.78 -6.53 -25.23
CA GLN A 21 -13.32 -6.40 -25.33
C GLN A 21 -12.68 -7.61 -25.99
N SER A 22 -11.59 -7.36 -26.74
CA SER A 22 -10.80 -8.44 -27.33
C SER A 22 -9.99 -9.18 -26.26
N PRO A 23 -9.69 -10.48 -26.48
CA PRO A 23 -8.85 -11.27 -25.58
C PRO A 23 -7.46 -10.64 -25.36
N GLU A 24 -6.90 -10.01 -26.41
CA GLU A 24 -5.60 -9.35 -26.36
C GLU A 24 -5.60 -8.14 -25.41
N ALA A 25 -6.66 -7.32 -25.47
CA ALA A 25 -6.79 -6.16 -24.60
C ALA A 25 -6.91 -6.57 -23.12
N LEU A 26 -7.67 -7.63 -22.84
CA LEU A 26 -7.78 -8.19 -21.49
C LEU A 26 -6.45 -8.77 -21.00
N ALA A 27 -5.67 -9.40 -21.88
CA ALA A 27 -4.36 -9.93 -21.56
C ALA A 27 -3.33 -8.84 -21.26
N GLU A 28 -3.32 -7.73 -22.02
CA GLU A 28 -2.46 -6.57 -21.77
C GLU A 28 -2.76 -5.94 -20.41
N VAL A 29 -4.05 -5.77 -20.09
CA VAL A 29 -4.48 -5.27 -18.77
C VAL A 29 -4.04 -6.23 -17.66
N ALA A 30 -4.19 -7.54 -17.84
CA ALA A 30 -3.75 -8.55 -16.87
C ALA A 30 -2.22 -8.61 -16.69
N GLN A 31 -1.45 -8.20 -17.71
CA GLN A 31 0.01 -8.12 -17.64
C GLN A 31 0.48 -6.83 -16.97
N SER A 32 -0.29 -5.74 -17.07
CA SER A 32 0.06 -4.42 -16.51
C SER A 32 -0.03 -4.32 -14.98
N ILE A 33 -0.62 -5.30 -14.30
CA ILE A 33 -0.81 -5.31 -12.84
C ILE A 33 0.39 -5.92 -12.10
N SER A 34 0.70 -5.30 -10.95
CA SER A 34 1.80 -5.71 -10.08
C SER A 34 1.62 -7.13 -9.51
N PRO A 35 2.71 -7.82 -9.14
CA PRO A 35 2.66 -9.17 -8.58
C PRO A 35 1.79 -9.27 -7.32
N GLU A 36 1.86 -8.28 -6.43
CA GLU A 36 1.12 -8.24 -5.16
C GLU A 36 -0.38 -8.14 -5.41
N VAL A 37 -0.78 -7.27 -6.35
CA VAL A 37 -2.19 -7.09 -6.74
C VAL A 37 -2.74 -8.36 -7.40
N ARG A 38 -1.93 -9.02 -8.23
CA ARG A 38 -2.30 -10.29 -8.87
C ARG A 38 -2.58 -11.41 -7.86
N GLN A 39 -1.81 -11.45 -6.77
CA GLN A 39 -2.00 -12.43 -5.70
C GLN A 39 -3.30 -12.18 -4.93
N ILE A 40 -3.61 -10.92 -4.61
CA ILE A 40 -4.86 -10.54 -3.93
C ILE A 40 -6.07 -10.87 -4.80
N ILE A 41 -6.03 -10.55 -6.10
CA ILE A 41 -7.12 -10.87 -7.04
C ILE A 41 -7.32 -12.40 -7.10
N SER A 42 -6.24 -13.18 -7.17
CA SER A 42 -6.31 -14.65 -7.20
C SER A 42 -6.94 -15.23 -5.93
N GLN A 43 -6.56 -14.69 -4.77
CA GLN A 43 -7.09 -15.12 -3.47
C GLN A 43 -8.57 -14.75 -3.30
N ASN A 44 -8.98 -13.58 -3.80
CA ASN A 44 -10.38 -13.18 -3.82
C ASN A 44 -11.21 -14.09 -4.71
N ILE A 45 -10.74 -14.40 -5.93
CA ILE A 45 -11.41 -15.36 -6.82
C ILE A 45 -11.57 -16.70 -6.10
N GLN A 46 -10.51 -17.25 -5.50
CA GLN A 46 -10.57 -18.51 -4.74
C GLN A 46 -11.58 -18.47 -3.57
N SER A 47 -11.70 -17.33 -2.88
CA SER A 47 -12.67 -17.13 -1.80
C SER A 47 -14.13 -17.16 -2.30
N LEU A 48 -14.36 -16.70 -3.53
CA LEU A 48 -15.67 -16.61 -4.15
C LEU A 48 -16.12 -17.91 -4.79
N VAL A 49 -15.16 -18.69 -5.30
CA VAL A 49 -15.38 -19.98 -5.93
C VAL A 49 -15.46 -21.12 -4.90
N GLY A 50 -14.84 -20.94 -3.73
CA GLY A 50 -14.52 -22.02 -2.80
C GLY A 50 -13.24 -22.76 -3.21
N VAL A 51 -12.54 -23.35 -2.23
CA VAL A 51 -11.27 -24.07 -2.49
C VAL A 51 -11.59 -25.43 -3.12
N LEU A 52 -11.59 -25.48 -4.45
CA LEU A 52 -11.60 -26.72 -5.24
C LEU A 52 -10.25 -26.86 -5.94
N PRO A 53 -9.51 -27.97 -5.75
CA PRO A 53 -8.19 -28.14 -6.37
C PRO A 53 -8.34 -28.17 -7.90
N PRO A 54 -7.83 -27.16 -8.63
CA PRO A 54 -8.14 -26.96 -10.04
C PRO A 54 -7.48 -28.00 -10.96
N GLN A 55 -6.55 -28.83 -10.45
CA GLN A 55 -5.98 -29.93 -11.22
C GLN A 55 -6.92 -31.14 -11.38
N HIS A 56 -8.00 -31.21 -10.59
CA HIS A 56 -8.88 -32.38 -10.53
C HIS A 56 -10.35 -32.07 -10.86
N PHE A 57 -10.69 -30.79 -11.10
CA PHE A 57 -12.07 -30.35 -11.26
C PHE A 57 -12.16 -29.18 -12.24
N ASP A 58 -13.10 -29.26 -13.17
CA ASP A 58 -13.60 -28.11 -13.92
C ASP A 58 -14.53 -27.30 -13.00
N ILE A 59 -14.12 -26.08 -12.67
CA ILE A 59 -14.87 -25.26 -11.74
C ILE A 59 -15.81 -24.33 -12.51
N SER A 60 -17.11 -24.59 -12.42
CA SER A 60 -18.17 -23.75 -12.98
C SER A 60 -18.93 -23.08 -11.84
N ILE A 61 -18.87 -21.75 -11.77
CA ILE A 61 -19.65 -20.96 -10.81
C ILE A 61 -20.93 -20.50 -11.50
N THR A 62 -22.06 -21.00 -11.03
CA THR A 62 -23.38 -20.50 -11.43
C THR A 62 -23.88 -19.57 -10.35
N THR A 63 -24.17 -18.31 -10.70
CA THR A 63 -24.69 -17.32 -9.77
C THR A 63 -25.70 -16.43 -10.46
N ASP A 64 -26.65 -15.92 -9.69
CA ASP A 64 -27.64 -14.96 -10.17
C ASP A 64 -27.01 -13.57 -10.32
N ARG A 65 -27.64 -12.75 -11.15
CA ARG A 65 -27.03 -11.50 -11.58
C ARG A 65 -26.86 -10.50 -10.43
N GLU A 66 -27.73 -10.57 -9.43
CA GLU A 66 -27.73 -9.75 -8.21
C GLU A 66 -26.54 -10.10 -7.30
N ASN A 67 -26.21 -11.38 -7.19
CA ASN A 67 -25.08 -11.86 -6.41
C ASN A 67 -23.76 -11.50 -7.11
N LEU A 68 -23.70 -11.65 -8.44
CA LEU A 68 -22.55 -11.24 -9.23
C LEU A 68 -22.31 -9.72 -9.19
N SER A 69 -23.37 -8.91 -9.27
CA SER A 69 -23.25 -7.45 -9.23
C SER A 69 -22.80 -6.94 -7.86
N SER A 70 -23.35 -7.51 -6.79
CA SER A 70 -22.93 -7.22 -5.41
C SER A 70 -21.45 -7.57 -5.20
N LEU A 71 -21.05 -8.72 -5.72
CA LEU A 71 -19.69 -9.18 -5.65
C LEU A 71 -18.73 -8.23 -6.39
N LEU A 72 -19.06 -7.86 -7.63
CA LEU A 72 -18.26 -6.93 -8.42
C LEU A 72 -18.18 -5.55 -7.75
N GLY A 73 -19.30 -5.06 -7.19
CA GLY A 73 -19.35 -3.82 -6.42
C GLY A 73 -18.41 -3.83 -5.20
N SER A 74 -18.40 -4.93 -4.45
CA SER A 74 -17.49 -5.10 -3.31
C SER A 74 -16.02 -5.14 -3.76
N ALA A 75 -15.71 -5.87 -4.83
CA ALA A 75 -14.37 -5.95 -5.37
C ALA A 75 -13.85 -4.58 -5.86
N MET A 76 -14.72 -3.79 -6.50
CA MET A 76 -14.39 -2.42 -6.93
C MET A 76 -14.09 -1.49 -5.74
N MET A 77 -14.91 -1.54 -4.68
CA MET A 77 -14.68 -0.74 -3.47
C MET A 77 -13.35 -1.10 -2.81
N THR A 78 -13.06 -2.39 -2.67
CA THR A 78 -11.77 -2.86 -2.15
C THR A 78 -10.61 -2.40 -3.03
N GLY A 79 -10.75 -2.47 -4.36
CA GLY A 79 -9.73 -2.00 -5.29
C GLY A 79 -9.42 -0.51 -5.15
N TYR A 80 -10.46 0.33 -5.04
CA TYR A 80 -10.29 1.78 -4.85
C TYR A 80 -9.60 2.10 -3.51
N PHE A 81 -10.01 1.42 -2.44
CA PHE A 81 -9.40 1.57 -1.13
C PHE A 81 -7.90 1.22 -1.14
N LEU A 82 -7.54 0.08 -1.74
CA LEU A 82 -6.15 -0.33 -1.90
C LEU A 82 -5.32 0.69 -2.69
N LYS A 83 -5.90 1.28 -3.75
CA LYS A 83 -5.20 2.33 -4.51
C LYS A 83 -4.92 3.59 -3.68
N GLY A 84 -5.88 3.99 -2.83
CA GLY A 84 -5.69 5.09 -1.89
C GLY A 84 -4.58 4.82 -0.88
N MET A 85 -4.52 3.59 -0.35
CA MET A 85 -3.44 3.16 0.55
C MET A 85 -2.07 3.16 -0.13
N GLU A 86 -1.98 2.64 -1.35
CA GLU A 86 -0.74 2.64 -2.14
C GLU A 86 -0.24 4.07 -2.36
N THR A 87 -1.14 4.97 -2.77
CA THR A 87 -0.80 6.38 -3.01
C THR A 87 -0.25 7.04 -1.74
N ARG A 88 -0.87 6.78 -0.60
CA ARG A 88 -0.40 7.28 0.70
C ARG A 88 0.97 6.69 1.06
N MET A 89 1.17 5.39 0.88
CA MET A 89 2.45 4.73 1.17
C MET A 89 3.59 5.30 0.32
N VAL A 90 3.36 5.49 -0.98
CA VAL A 90 4.35 6.08 -1.90
C VAL A 90 4.68 7.51 -1.49
N LEU A 91 3.66 8.30 -1.12
CA LEU A 91 3.84 9.66 -0.62
C LEU A 91 4.71 9.65 0.65
N GLU A 92 4.34 8.87 1.66
CA GLU A 92 5.08 8.75 2.93
C GLU A 92 6.54 8.32 2.71
N GLN A 93 6.79 7.38 1.79
CA GLN A 93 8.14 6.96 1.43
C GLN A 93 8.93 8.08 0.74
N SER A 94 8.31 8.84 -0.17
CA SER A 94 8.96 9.98 -0.83
C SER A 94 9.36 11.08 0.17
N PHE A 95 8.53 11.36 1.17
CA PHE A 95 8.83 12.31 2.24
C PHE A 95 9.86 11.77 3.25
N ALA A 96 9.85 10.46 3.55
CA ALA A 96 10.84 9.83 4.42
C ALA A 96 12.27 9.88 3.84
N VAL A 97 12.42 9.78 2.51
CA VAL A 97 13.71 9.99 1.83
C VAL A 97 14.20 11.44 1.96
N SER A 98 13.28 12.41 1.98
CA SER A 98 13.63 13.83 2.20
C SER A 98 13.91 14.21 3.66
N SER A 99 13.55 13.35 4.62
CA SER A 99 13.66 13.59 6.06
C SER A 99 14.86 12.87 6.71
N GLN A 100 15.90 12.54 5.93
CA GLN A 100 17.15 12.06 6.53
C GLN A 100 17.74 13.20 7.39
N PRO A 101 17.92 13.00 8.71
CA PRO A 101 18.65 13.96 9.51
C PRO A 101 20.07 14.01 8.97
N VAL A 102 20.55 15.21 8.64
CA VAL A 102 21.98 15.44 8.46
C VAL A 102 22.62 15.02 9.79
N THR A 103 23.26 13.85 9.82
CA THR A 103 23.99 13.40 11.01
C THR A 103 25.12 14.38 11.22
N GLU A 104 24.93 15.27 12.19
CA GLU A 104 25.92 16.19 12.70
C GLU A 104 27.06 15.34 13.27
N THR A 105 28.16 15.22 12.53
CA THR A 105 29.43 14.69 13.03
C THR A 105 29.90 15.60 14.16
N LYS A 106 29.69 15.18 15.41
CA LYS A 106 30.35 15.74 16.59
C LYS A 106 30.74 14.58 17.49
N ASP A 107 31.91 14.02 17.24
CA ASP A 107 32.77 13.48 18.29
C ASP A 107 34.21 13.92 17.95
N ASP A 108 34.99 14.22 18.99
CA ASP A 108 36.32 14.84 19.03
C ASP A 108 36.35 16.37 19.24
N ILE A 109 35.74 16.86 20.32
CA ILE A 109 36.24 18.03 21.06
C ILE A 109 36.92 17.57 22.35
N ASN A 110 38.25 17.62 22.31
CA ASN A 110 39.17 17.33 23.39
C ASN A 110 38.93 18.28 24.58
N GLU A 111 38.39 17.77 25.69
CA GLU A 111 38.31 18.50 26.96
C GLU A 111 39.72 18.72 27.52
N THR A 112 40.34 19.86 27.18
CA THR A 112 41.48 20.36 27.95
C THR A 112 40.95 21.09 29.17
N GLN A 113 40.97 20.38 30.28
CA GLN A 113 41.02 20.83 31.67
C GLN A 113 41.36 22.32 31.83
N LEU A 114 40.35 23.15 32.14
CA LEU A 114 40.55 24.45 32.78
C LEU A 114 39.75 24.46 34.09
N GLY A 115 40.39 23.91 35.13
CA GLY A 115 39.99 24.16 36.51
C GLY A 115 40.50 25.54 36.90
N LEU A 116 39.55 26.43 37.24
CA LEU A 116 39.82 27.71 37.88
C LEU A 116 40.34 27.47 39.29
N GLU A 117 41.63 27.75 39.53
CA GLU A 117 42.15 28.00 40.87
C GLU A 117 41.95 29.50 41.14
N VAL A 118 41.14 29.79 42.16
CA VAL A 118 40.79 31.13 42.63
C VAL A 118 41.74 31.51 43.75
N ASP A 119 42.34 32.70 43.61
CA ASP A 119 42.83 33.65 44.62
C ASP A 119 43.46 33.14 45.93
N ALA A 120 44.72 33.53 46.20
CA ALA A 120 45.03 34.60 47.16
C ALA A 120 46.52 34.64 47.58
N GLU A 121 47.02 35.86 47.74
CA GLU A 121 48.11 36.25 48.66
C GLU A 121 49.54 35.74 48.42
N GLN A 122 50.41 36.60 47.86
CA GLN A 122 51.26 37.46 48.70
C GLN A 122 52.10 38.44 47.88
N SER A 123 52.02 39.70 48.31
CA SER A 123 53.01 40.76 48.17
C SER A 123 54.42 40.22 48.44
N GLU A 124 55.41 40.54 47.61
CA GLU A 124 56.43 41.55 47.88
C GLU A 124 57.65 41.35 46.95
N LYS A 125 57.92 42.37 46.12
CA LYS A 125 59.21 42.66 45.46
C LYS A 125 60.15 43.30 46.53
N PRO A 126 61.41 43.71 46.28
CA PRO A 126 62.47 43.33 45.32
C PRO A 126 63.80 42.97 46.03
N GLU A 127 64.83 42.51 45.30
CA GLU A 127 66.12 43.22 45.09
C GLU A 127 66.91 42.55 43.97
#